data_AF-A0A9D3RRS7-F1
#
_entry.id   AF-A0A9D3RRS7-F1
#
_cell.length_a   1.000
_cell.length_b   1.000
_cell.length_c   1.000
_cell.angle_alpha   90.00
_cell.angle_beta   90.00
_cell.angle_gamma   90.00
#
_symmetry.space_group_name_H-M   'P 1'
#
loop_
_entity.id
_entity.type
_entity.pdbx_description
1 polymer ?
#
loop_
_entity_poly.entity_id
_entity_poly.type
_entity_poly.pdbx_seq_one_letter_code
_entity_poly.pdbx_strand_id
1 'polypeptide(L)'
;MDSLTIATLLVAGVLSATSAAQLETECYTANGKDYRGRQNQTCLLGGKPCLFWNETFQHPYNTLKYPNGEGGLGSHNYCRNPDGDVRPWCYITDHDDGIYWKYCDIPTCQTCHGSSMSPRQHRTFQRETRALLARLWPYVRAPRSERVFTAAGNSPLVFSARRGRTGTPRGTFQFAG
;
A
#
# COMPACT_ATOMS: atom_id res chain seq x y z
N MET A 1 -10.02 10.71 -60.82
CA MET A 1 -9.70 11.45 -59.58
C MET A 1 -10.98 11.47 -58.78
N ASP A 2 -11.26 10.32 -58.20
CA ASP A 2 -12.61 9.88 -57.89
C ASP A 2 -13.02 10.31 -56.48
N SER A 3 -14.24 10.84 -56.35
CA SER A 3 -14.82 11.39 -55.11
C SER A 3 -14.82 10.44 -53.91
N LEU A 4 -14.46 9.17 -54.11
CA LEU A 4 -14.30 8.13 -53.10
C LEU A 4 -12.95 8.21 -52.36
N THR A 5 -11.90 8.84 -52.93
CA THR A 5 -10.60 9.02 -52.24
C THR A 5 -10.60 10.24 -51.30
N ILE A 6 -11.51 11.19 -51.49
CA ILE A 6 -11.68 12.35 -50.60
C ILE A 6 -12.48 11.97 -49.35
N ALA A 7 -13.44 11.05 -49.49
CA ALA A 7 -14.26 10.58 -48.37
C ALA A 7 -13.47 9.74 -47.36
N THR A 8 -12.42 9.04 -47.78
CA THR A 8 -11.60 8.21 -46.87
C THR A 8 -10.59 9.01 -46.05
N LEU A 9 -10.15 10.18 -46.53
CA LEU A 9 -9.23 11.04 -45.79
C LEU A 9 -9.91 11.82 -44.65
N LEU A 10 -11.23 12.06 -44.74
CA LEU A 10 -11.98 12.73 -43.68
C LEU A 10 -12.38 11.80 -42.52
N VAL A 11 -12.44 10.49 -42.75
CA VAL A 11 -12.78 9.50 -41.71
C VAL A 11 -11.54 9.06 -40.91
N ALA A 12 -10.33 9.25 -41.44
CA ALA A 12 -9.07 8.95 -40.74
C ALA A 12 -8.66 10.01 -39.70
N GLY A 13 -9.34 11.16 -39.65
CA GLY A 13 -8.97 12.32 -38.83
C GLY A 13 -9.67 12.44 -37.47
N VAL A 14 -10.60 11.54 -37.12
CA VAL A 14 -11.31 11.57 -35.84
C VAL A 14 -10.92 10.38 -34.95
N LEU A 15 -9.65 10.00 -34.98
CA LEU A 15 -9.03 9.28 -33.86
C LEU A 15 -8.51 10.30 -32.84
N SER A 16 -9.39 11.19 -32.37
CA SER A 16 -9.11 11.95 -31.16
C SER A 16 -9.27 11.01 -29.96
N ALA A 17 -8.23 10.21 -29.73
CA ALA A 17 -8.00 9.53 -28.49
C ALA A 17 -7.73 10.58 -27.40
N THR A 18 -8.78 11.20 -26.89
CA THR A 18 -8.71 12.07 -25.71
C THR A 18 -9.92 11.83 -24.81
N SER A 19 -9.96 10.63 -24.24
CA SER A 19 -10.34 10.50 -22.84
C SER A 19 -9.74 9.22 -22.27
N ALA A 20 -8.41 9.21 -22.15
CA ALA A 20 -7.86 8.81 -20.86
C ALA A 20 -8.41 9.84 -19.86
N ALA A 21 -9.68 9.66 -19.47
CA ALA A 21 -10.37 10.50 -18.51
C ALA A 21 -9.46 10.53 -17.30
N GLN A 22 -9.04 11.74 -16.97
CA GLN A 22 -8.03 12.06 -15.99
C GLN A 22 -8.18 11.12 -14.78
N LEU A 23 -7.25 10.18 -14.64
CA LEU A 23 -6.92 9.68 -13.32
C LEU A 23 -6.10 10.79 -12.64
N GLU A 24 -6.72 11.96 -12.47
CA GLU A 24 -6.27 12.92 -11.48
C GLU A 24 -6.38 12.17 -10.17
N THR A 25 -5.22 11.67 -9.75
CA THR A 25 -5.10 10.95 -8.50
C THR A 25 -5.21 12.00 -7.41
N GLU A 26 -6.44 12.38 -7.11
CA GLU A 26 -6.77 13.25 -6.00
C GLU A 26 -6.26 12.59 -4.73
N CYS A 27 -5.58 13.36 -3.89
CA CYS A 27 -4.98 12.87 -2.66
C CYS A 27 -5.61 13.55 -1.45
N TYR A 28 -5.44 12.99 -0.25
CA TYR A 28 -5.88 13.64 0.99
C TYR A 28 -4.73 13.96 1.94
N THR A 29 -4.89 14.96 2.81
CA THR A 29 -3.88 15.31 3.83
C THR A 29 -4.30 14.81 5.22
N ALA A 30 -3.35 14.58 6.12
CA ALA A 30 -3.60 14.10 7.48
C ALA A 30 -4.54 12.87 7.52
N ASN A 31 -5.79 13.04 7.96
CA ASN A 31 -6.81 12.00 8.00
C ASN A 31 -7.92 12.17 6.92
N GLY A 32 -7.81 13.18 6.07
CA GLY A 32 -8.71 13.41 4.94
C GLY A 32 -10.10 13.96 5.30
N LYS A 33 -10.24 14.60 6.46
CA LYS A 33 -11.47 15.34 6.84
C LYS A 33 -11.79 16.49 5.87
N ASP A 34 -10.75 17.09 5.31
CA ASP A 34 -10.77 18.14 4.29
C ASP A 34 -10.86 17.60 2.85
N TYR A 35 -10.82 16.28 2.64
CA TYR A 35 -10.87 15.70 1.30
C TYR A 35 -12.18 16.05 0.60
N ARG A 36 -12.08 16.67 -0.59
CA ARG A 36 -13.22 17.06 -1.45
C ARG A 36 -13.13 16.50 -2.87
N GLY A 37 -12.33 15.46 -3.04
CA GLY A 37 -12.24 14.76 -4.32
C GLY A 37 -13.53 14.03 -4.71
N ARG A 38 -13.50 13.45 -5.90
CA ARG A 38 -14.59 12.83 -6.63
C ARG A 38 -14.50 11.31 -6.70
N GLN A 39 -13.54 10.69 -6.00
CA GLN A 39 -13.46 9.24 -5.91
C GLN A 39 -14.74 8.69 -5.24
N ASN A 40 -15.48 7.86 -5.98
CA ASN A 40 -16.75 7.26 -5.58
C ASN A 40 -16.69 5.72 -5.51
N GLN A 41 -15.48 5.17 -5.40
CA GLN A 41 -15.23 3.75 -5.23
C GLN A 41 -14.18 3.54 -4.15
N THR A 42 -14.26 2.42 -3.45
CA THR A 42 -13.32 2.11 -2.36
C THR A 42 -11.89 1.89 -2.85
N CYS A 43 -11.68 1.54 -4.11
CA CYS A 43 -10.36 1.41 -4.75
C CYS A 43 -10.56 1.52 -6.28
N LEU A 44 -9.61 2.13 -6.98
CA LEU A 44 -9.66 2.29 -8.44
C LEU A 44 -9.52 0.97 -9.20
N LEU A 45 -8.89 -0.04 -8.58
CA LEU A 45 -8.67 -1.36 -9.16
C LEU A 45 -9.43 -2.41 -8.34
N GLY A 46 -10.65 -2.76 -8.78
CA GLY A 46 -11.46 -3.79 -8.14
C GLY A 46 -12.12 -3.38 -6.81
N GLY A 47 -12.33 -2.07 -6.59
CA GLY A 47 -13.09 -1.57 -5.46
C GLY A 47 -14.60 -1.78 -5.59
N LYS A 48 -15.33 -1.55 -4.49
CA LYS A 48 -16.80 -1.50 -4.49
C LYS A 48 -17.27 -0.07 -4.74
N PRO A 49 -18.40 0.13 -5.46
CA PRO A 49 -19.00 1.44 -5.62
C PRO A 49 -19.55 1.95 -4.30
N CYS A 50 -19.35 3.24 -4.04
CA CYS A 50 -19.88 3.92 -2.87
C CYS A 50 -21.37 4.26 -3.06
N LEU A 51 -22.11 4.22 -1.96
CA LEU A 51 -23.50 4.67 -1.88
C LEU A 51 -23.61 6.17 -1.65
N PHE A 52 -24.75 6.73 -2.02
CA PHE A 52 -25.04 8.15 -1.90
C PHE A 52 -25.33 8.56 -0.46
N TRP A 53 -24.69 9.63 0.01
CA TRP A 53 -24.93 10.16 1.36
C TRP A 53 -26.36 10.70 1.56
N ASN A 54 -27.07 10.99 0.46
CA ASN A 54 -28.48 11.40 0.44
C ASN A 54 -29.45 10.23 0.28
N GLU A 55 -29.01 8.99 0.45
CA GLU A 55 -29.85 7.79 0.41
C GLU A 55 -29.60 6.89 1.63
N THR A 56 -28.51 7.09 2.36
CA THR A 56 -28.11 6.31 3.54
C THR A 56 -28.70 6.85 4.85
N PHE A 57 -29.98 7.24 4.84
CA PHE A 57 -30.64 7.90 5.97
C PHE A 57 -30.73 7.05 7.25
N GLN A 58 -30.67 5.73 7.10
CA GLN A 58 -30.64 4.79 8.23
C GLN A 58 -29.31 4.78 9.00
N HIS A 59 -28.24 5.37 8.42
CA HIS A 59 -26.91 5.40 9.03
C HIS A 59 -26.57 6.76 9.64
N PRO A 60 -25.60 6.83 10.58
CA PRO A 60 -25.33 8.05 11.35
C PRO A 60 -24.86 9.26 10.54
N TYR A 61 -24.30 9.07 9.34
CA TYR A 61 -23.76 10.14 8.50
C TYR A 61 -24.51 10.19 7.18
N ASN A 62 -25.36 11.20 7.02
CA ASN A 62 -26.18 11.42 5.83
C ASN A 62 -26.58 12.89 5.73
N THR A 63 -27.14 13.29 4.59
CA THR A 63 -27.53 14.69 4.34
C THR A 63 -28.74 15.15 5.16
N LEU A 64 -29.58 14.25 5.66
CA LEU A 64 -30.72 14.63 6.52
C LEU A 64 -30.23 15.09 7.90
N LYS A 65 -29.22 14.42 8.45
CA LYS A 65 -28.58 14.80 9.73
C LYS A 65 -27.60 15.96 9.57
N TYR A 66 -26.95 16.07 8.42
CA TYR A 66 -25.95 17.11 8.11
C TYR A 66 -26.35 17.91 6.85
N PRO A 67 -27.40 18.74 6.92
CA PRO A 67 -27.99 19.40 5.74
C PRO A 67 -27.13 20.51 5.14
N ASN A 68 -26.26 21.14 5.93
CA ASN A 68 -25.46 22.30 5.51
C ASN A 68 -24.12 21.92 4.85
N GLY A 69 -23.96 20.66 4.43
CA GLY A 69 -22.72 20.18 3.83
C GLY A 69 -21.58 19.97 4.83
N GLU A 70 -21.90 19.80 6.12
CA GLU A 70 -20.92 19.48 7.14
C GLU A 70 -20.18 18.17 6.80
N GLY A 71 -18.85 18.16 7.00
CA GLY A 71 -18.02 17.03 6.59
C GLY A 71 -17.91 16.82 5.07
N GLY A 72 -18.47 17.72 4.25
CA GLY A 72 -18.51 17.58 2.80
C GLY A 72 -19.53 16.55 2.32
N LEU A 73 -20.59 16.30 3.10
CA LEU A 73 -21.72 15.46 2.72
C LEU A 73 -22.66 16.23 1.77
N GLY A 74 -23.28 15.52 0.84
CA GLY A 74 -24.17 16.13 -0.14
C GLY A 74 -24.83 15.09 -1.04
N SER A 75 -25.49 15.56 -2.10
CA SER A 75 -26.14 14.71 -3.11
C SER A 75 -25.11 14.06 -4.06
N HIS A 76 -24.18 13.30 -3.48
CA HIS A 76 -23.12 12.58 -4.18
C HIS A 76 -22.70 11.33 -3.38
N ASN A 77 -21.92 10.46 -4.01
CA ASN A 77 -21.38 9.24 -3.39
C ASN A 77 -19.85 9.26 -3.23
N TYR A 78 -19.24 10.44 -3.19
CA TYR A 78 -17.80 10.59 -3.02
C TYR A 78 -17.33 10.20 -1.61
N CYS A 79 -16.14 9.63 -1.50
CA CYS A 79 -15.51 9.31 -0.22
C CYS A 79 -15.34 10.55 0.66
N ARG A 80 -15.71 10.47 1.94
CA ARG A 80 -15.60 11.57 2.90
C ARG A 80 -15.18 11.05 4.28
N ASN A 81 -14.84 11.96 5.17
CA ASN A 81 -14.50 11.64 6.56
C ASN A 81 -15.22 12.60 7.52
N PRO A 82 -16.55 12.47 7.67
CA PRO A 82 -17.34 13.38 8.50
C PRO A 82 -17.15 13.14 10.01
N ASP A 83 -16.82 11.91 10.40
CA ASP A 83 -16.59 11.47 11.78
C ASP A 83 -15.19 11.80 12.31
N GLY A 84 -14.25 12.10 11.41
CA GLY A 84 -12.87 12.39 11.78
C GLY A 84 -12.05 11.13 12.06
N ASP A 85 -12.42 9.99 11.47
CA ASP A 85 -11.65 8.75 11.49
C ASP A 85 -10.28 8.93 10.81
N VAL A 86 -9.48 7.87 10.67
CA VAL A 86 -8.09 7.92 10.20
C VAL A 86 -7.94 8.19 8.71
N ARG A 87 -8.97 7.91 7.89
CA ARG A 87 -8.95 8.16 6.43
C ARG A 87 -10.36 8.25 5.85
N PRO A 88 -10.54 8.82 4.63
CA PRO A 88 -11.84 8.87 3.98
C PRO A 88 -12.45 7.48 3.75
N TRP A 89 -13.77 7.41 3.87
CA TRP A 89 -14.56 6.19 3.71
C TRP A 89 -15.89 6.51 3.02
N CYS A 90 -16.62 5.46 2.66
CA CYS A 90 -17.97 5.57 2.13
C CYS A 90 -18.80 4.35 2.53
N TYR A 91 -20.12 4.48 2.42
CA TYR A 91 -21.03 3.34 2.53
C TYR A 91 -20.97 2.49 1.26
N ILE A 92 -21.12 1.17 1.42
CA ILE A 92 -21.13 0.18 0.35
C ILE A 92 -22.27 -0.82 0.60
N THR A 93 -22.78 -1.42 -0.46
CA THR A 93 -23.67 -2.58 -0.33
C THR A 93 -22.83 -3.83 -0.16
N ASP A 94 -23.04 -4.54 0.94
CA ASP A 94 -22.58 -5.91 1.10
C ASP A 94 -23.65 -6.90 0.62
N HIS A 95 -23.22 -8.04 0.07
CA HIS A 95 -24.14 -8.98 -0.57
C HIS A 95 -24.94 -9.80 0.45
N ASP A 96 -24.45 -9.91 1.68
CA ASP A 96 -25.04 -10.81 2.69
C ASP A 96 -25.67 -10.05 3.87
N ASP A 97 -25.13 -8.88 4.26
CA ASP A 97 -25.48 -8.20 5.52
C ASP A 97 -26.04 -6.77 5.36
N GLY A 98 -26.38 -6.34 4.15
CA GLY A 98 -26.96 -5.02 3.88
C GLY A 98 -25.93 -3.91 3.68
N ILE A 99 -26.21 -2.69 4.14
CA ILE A 99 -25.31 -1.55 3.93
C ILE A 99 -24.24 -1.50 5.03
N TYR A 100 -22.98 -1.55 4.61
CA TYR A 100 -21.80 -1.40 5.48
C TYR A 100 -20.92 -0.23 5.01
N TRP A 101 -19.80 0.03 5.67
CA TRP A 101 -18.85 1.07 5.27
C TRP A 101 -17.46 0.49 4.99
N LYS A 102 -16.73 1.09 4.07
CA LYS A 102 -15.35 0.71 3.79
C LYS A 102 -14.52 1.95 3.50
N TYR A 103 -13.27 1.89 3.93
CA TYR A 103 -12.30 2.91 3.61
C TYR A 103 -12.01 3.00 2.12
N CYS A 104 -11.74 4.22 1.67
CA CYS A 104 -11.31 4.48 0.32
C CYS A 104 -9.78 4.47 0.23
N ASP A 105 -9.28 3.73 -0.75
CA ASP A 105 -7.89 3.68 -1.15
C ASP A 105 -7.56 4.89 -2.01
N ILE A 106 -7.40 6.02 -1.32
CA ILE A 106 -6.99 7.31 -1.87
C ILE A 106 -5.56 7.55 -1.36
N PRO A 107 -4.60 7.92 -2.21
CA PRO A 107 -3.25 8.19 -1.74
C PRO A 107 -3.21 9.43 -0.85
N THR A 108 -2.32 9.44 0.13
CA THR A 108 -2.04 10.64 0.90
C THR A 108 -1.24 11.62 0.05
N CYS A 109 -1.60 12.91 0.10
CA CYS A 109 -0.77 13.93 -0.51
C CYS A 109 0.58 13.89 0.18
N GLN A 110 1.67 13.87 -0.61
CA GLN A 110 2.99 14.17 -0.09
C GLN A 110 2.98 15.64 0.31
N THR A 111 2.47 15.95 1.50
CA THR A 111 2.81 17.20 2.14
C THR A 111 4.31 17.11 2.33
N CYS A 112 5.06 17.96 1.63
CA CYS A 112 6.44 18.27 1.99
C CYS A 112 6.47 18.98 3.36
N HIS A 113 5.83 18.41 4.39
CA HIS A 113 6.33 18.51 5.73
C HIS A 113 7.66 17.81 5.66
N GLY A 114 8.72 18.60 5.59
CA GLY A 114 10.04 18.05 5.60
C GLY A 114 10.12 16.99 6.69
N SER A 115 10.31 15.76 6.28
CA SER A 115 11.35 14.91 6.85
C SER A 115 12.72 15.58 6.66
N SER A 116 12.83 16.89 6.92
CA SER A 116 14.01 17.48 7.50
C SER A 116 14.00 16.93 8.93
N MET A 117 14.43 15.68 9.07
CA MET A 117 15.28 15.40 10.22
C MET A 117 16.23 16.58 10.28
N SER A 118 16.24 17.30 11.40
CA SER A 118 17.22 18.36 11.61
C SER A 118 18.59 17.83 11.15
N PRO A 119 19.47 18.63 10.52
CA PRO A 119 20.81 18.15 10.13
C PRO A 119 21.54 17.41 11.26
N ARG A 120 21.19 17.72 12.53
CA ARG A 120 21.58 16.98 13.73
C ARG A 120 21.00 15.56 13.81
N GLN A 121 19.68 15.39 13.65
CA GLN A 121 19.00 14.10 13.71
C GLN A 121 19.44 13.17 12.57
N HIS A 122 19.59 13.69 11.34
CA HIS A 122 20.08 12.90 10.21
C HIS A 122 21.52 12.42 10.45
N ARG A 123 22.39 13.28 10.98
CA ARG A 123 23.76 12.91 11.36
C ARG A 123 23.79 11.88 12.50
N THR A 124 22.90 11.98 13.48
CA THR A 124 22.81 11.00 14.57
C THR A 124 22.36 9.63 14.04
N PHE A 125 21.30 9.60 13.22
CA PHE A 125 20.81 8.37 12.60
C PHE A 125 21.86 7.72 11.68
N GLN A 126 22.58 8.52 10.88
CA GLN A 126 23.69 8.03 10.06
C GLN A 126 24.86 7.47 10.89
N ARG A 127 25.18 8.07 12.05
CA ARG A 127 26.21 7.55 12.95
C ARG A 127 25.79 6.24 13.60
N GLU A 128 24.55 6.15 14.05
CA GLU A 128 24.01 4.95 14.71
C GLU A 128 23.92 3.77 13.73
N THR A 129 23.39 4.02 12.52
CA THR A 129 23.34 3.01 11.45
C THR A 129 24.74 2.56 11.01
N ARG A 130 25.70 3.48 10.84
CA ARG A 130 27.09 3.12 10.54
C ARG A 130 27.74 2.32 11.66
N ALA A 131 27.49 2.64 12.92
CA ALA A 131 28.03 1.90 14.06
C ALA A 131 27.44 0.47 14.15
N LEU A 132 26.13 0.33 13.91
CA LEU A 132 25.48 -0.98 13.84
C LEU A 132 26.01 -1.83 12.69
N LEU A 133 26.13 -1.26 11.49
CA LEU A 133 26.69 -1.96 10.34
C LEU A 133 28.15 -2.36 10.55
N ALA A 134 28.97 -1.52 11.20
CA ALA A 134 30.34 -1.86 11.55
C ALA A 134 30.44 -3.01 12.57
N ARG A 135 29.53 -3.06 13.55
CA ARG A 135 29.44 -4.17 14.53
C ARG A 135 29.00 -5.48 13.89
N LEU A 136 28.13 -5.39 12.88
CA LEU A 136 27.61 -6.56 12.17
C LEU A 136 28.54 -7.03 11.04
N TRP A 137 29.41 -6.16 10.52
CA TRP A 137 30.33 -6.45 9.41
C TRP A 137 31.13 -7.76 9.54
N PRO A 138 31.68 -8.14 10.71
CA PRO A 138 32.38 -9.41 10.88
C PRO A 138 31.45 -10.63 10.69
N TYR A 139 30.18 -10.51 11.08
CA TYR A 139 29.18 -11.58 10.96
C TYR A 139 28.69 -11.75 9.52
N VAL A 140 28.66 -10.66 8.73
CA VAL A 140 28.27 -10.72 7.30
C VAL A 140 29.42 -11.22 6.43
N ARG A 141 30.67 -10.97 6.85
CA ARG A 141 31.88 -11.36 6.10
C ARG A 141 32.43 -12.73 6.50
N ALA A 142 31.96 -13.32 7.59
CA ALA A 142 32.41 -14.65 8.01
C ALA A 142 32.06 -15.71 6.94
N PRO A 143 33.04 -16.40 6.34
CA PRO A 143 32.76 -17.53 5.45
C PRO A 143 32.01 -18.61 6.24
N ARG A 144 31.00 -19.21 5.60
CA ARG A 144 30.01 -20.13 6.18
C ARG A 144 30.60 -21.41 6.83
N SER A 145 31.93 -21.60 6.82
CA SER A 145 32.62 -22.83 7.19
C SER A 145 33.30 -22.84 8.58
N GLU A 146 33.34 -21.74 9.32
CA GLU A 146 33.92 -21.72 10.69
C GLU A 146 32.88 -21.29 11.72
N ARG A 147 31.91 -22.18 11.99
CA ARG A 147 31.18 -22.17 13.26
C ARG A 147 31.75 -23.27 14.14
N VAL A 148 32.88 -23.00 14.79
CA VAL A 148 33.29 -23.74 15.98
C VAL A 148 32.58 -23.09 17.16
N PHE A 149 31.47 -23.69 17.59
CA PHE A 149 30.91 -23.39 18.90
C PHE A 149 31.76 -24.15 19.93
N THR A 150 32.62 -23.45 20.65
CA THR A 150 33.12 -23.97 21.93
C THR A 150 31.98 -23.89 22.94
N ALA A 151 31.16 -24.94 22.97
CA ALA A 151 30.34 -25.19 24.13
C ALA A 151 31.29 -25.46 25.31
N ALA A 152 31.24 -24.61 26.32
CA ALA A 152 31.77 -24.95 27.63
C ALA A 152 31.02 -26.19 28.12
N GLY A 153 31.72 -27.32 28.21
CA GLY A 153 31.23 -28.53 28.90
C GLY A 153 30.96 -29.74 27.99
N ASN A 154 31.94 -30.64 27.97
CA ASN A 154 31.87 -32.10 27.81
C ASN A 154 31.35 -32.73 26.49
N SER A 155 32.30 -33.42 25.83
CA SER A 155 32.21 -34.50 24.84
C SER A 155 32.00 -34.12 23.36
N PRO A 156 32.97 -34.41 22.46
CA PRO A 156 32.85 -34.11 21.04
C PRO A 156 32.05 -35.20 20.30
N LEU A 157 30.92 -34.83 19.68
CA LEU A 157 30.30 -35.65 18.64
C LEU A 157 30.80 -35.18 17.27
N VAL A 158 31.32 -36.11 16.48
CA VAL A 158 31.80 -35.84 15.11
C VAL A 158 30.66 -36.12 14.13
N PHE A 159 30.17 -35.08 13.45
CA PHE A 159 29.22 -35.24 12.34
C PHE A 159 29.98 -35.35 11.02
N SER A 160 29.94 -36.54 10.41
CA SER A 160 30.57 -36.79 9.11
C SER A 160 29.50 -36.95 8.04
N ALA A 161 29.33 -35.95 7.17
CA ALA A 161 28.44 -35.99 6.03
C ALA A 161 29.23 -36.34 4.75
N ARG A 162 28.93 -37.47 4.12
CA ARG A 162 29.44 -37.79 2.77
C ARG A 162 28.46 -37.30 1.70
N ARG A 163 28.98 -36.68 0.64
CA ARG A 163 28.19 -36.30 -0.55
C ARG A 163 27.78 -37.56 -1.33
N GLY A 164 26.49 -37.86 -1.35
CA GLY A 164 25.89 -38.71 -2.37
C GLY A 164 25.59 -37.91 -3.65
N ARG A 165 25.69 -38.57 -4.81
CA ARG A 165 25.47 -37.96 -6.15
C ARG A 165 24.01 -37.61 -6.45
N THR A 166 23.08 -37.89 -5.55
CA THR A 166 21.66 -37.54 -5.68
C THR A 166 21.30 -36.61 -4.52
N GLY A 167 20.93 -35.37 -4.83
CA GLY A 167 20.87 -34.22 -3.90
C GLY A 167 19.82 -34.28 -2.77
N THR A 168 19.84 -35.31 -1.93
CA THR A 168 19.14 -35.32 -0.64
C THR A 168 20.12 -35.68 0.48
N PRO A 169 20.36 -34.80 1.47
CA PRO A 169 21.27 -35.11 2.58
C PRO A 169 20.56 -36.04 3.57
N ARG A 170 21.09 -37.26 3.74
CA ARG A 170 20.84 -38.09 4.93
C ARG A 170 22.10 -38.06 5.78
N GLY A 171 22.01 -37.50 6.98
CA GLY A 171 23.06 -37.55 8.00
C GLY A 171 22.70 -38.57 9.07
N THR A 172 23.68 -39.33 9.53
CA THR A 172 23.57 -40.21 10.69
C THR A 172 24.55 -39.74 11.76
N PHE A 173 24.09 -39.72 13.02
CA PHE A 173 24.93 -39.42 14.18
C PHE A 173 25.58 -40.72 14.68
N GLN A 174 26.89 -40.68 14.94
CA GLN A 174 27.62 -41.76 15.61
C GLN A 174 28.44 -41.19 16.77
N PHE A 175 28.50 -41.94 17.86
CA PHE A 175 29.38 -41.66 19.00
C PHE A 175 30.79 -42.10 18.64
N ALA A 176 31.78 -41.23 18.85
CA ALA A 176 33.19 -41.60 18.76
C ALA A 176 33.57 -42.39 20.03
N GLY A 177 34.12 -43.59 19.83
CA GLY A 177 34.94 -44.28 20.83
C GLY A 177 36.36 -43.76 20.81
#